data_AF-A0A942AET8-F1
#
_entry.id   AF-A0A942AET8-F1
#
_cell.length_a   1.000
_cell.length_b   1.000
_cell.length_c   1.000
_cell.angle_alpha   90.00
_cell.angle_beta   90.00
_cell.angle_gamma   90.00
#
_symmetry.space_group_name_H-M   'P 1'
#
loop_
_entity.id
_entity.type
_entity.pdbx_description
1 polymer ?
#
loop_
_entity_poly.entity_id
_entity_poly.type
_entity_poly.pdbx_seq_one_letter_code
_entity_poly.pdbx_strand_id
1 'polypeptide(L)'
;RDGMMQGYDLKLVRSVADGLTVPLIACGGARDAADLGRVLHEGHAHAAAAGSLFVYFGPLKAVLINVPSEEELCRLGVYQPR
;
A
#
# COMPACT_ATOMS: atom_id res chain seq x y z
N ARG A 1 2.42 10.55 -2.77
CA ARG A 1 3.49 10.69 -1.75
C ARG A 1 4.65 9.74 -2.07
N ASP A 2 4.96 9.60 -3.35
CA ASP A 2 5.84 8.52 -3.80
C ASP A 2 7.28 8.70 -3.33
N GLY A 3 7.97 7.60 -3.04
CA GLY A 3 9.34 7.57 -2.49
C GLY A 3 9.50 8.10 -1.06
N MET A 4 8.47 8.73 -0.47
CA MET A 4 8.56 9.33 0.86
C MET A 4 8.49 8.30 2.00
N MET A 5 7.89 7.13 1.75
CA MET A 5 7.66 6.07 2.76
C MET A 5 6.94 6.61 4.02
N GLN A 6 5.87 7.37 3.82
CA GLN A 6 5.07 8.00 4.89
C GLN A 6 3.58 7.58 4.83
N GLY A 7 3.27 6.54 4.06
CA GLY A 7 1.93 6.12 3.72
C GLY A 7 1.35 6.84 2.50
N TYR A 8 0.27 6.26 1.96
CA TYR A 8 -0.51 6.84 0.88
C TYR A 8 -1.22 8.14 1.32
N ASP A 9 -1.63 8.94 0.34
CA ASP A 9 -2.50 10.07 0.64
C ASP A 9 -3.97 9.63 0.68
N LEU A 10 -4.43 9.13 1.82
CA LEU A 10 -5.75 8.51 1.94
C LEU A 10 -6.90 9.46 1.61
N LYS A 11 -6.77 10.75 1.95
CA LYS A 11 -7.80 11.75 1.63
C LYS A 11 -7.91 11.95 0.13
N LEU A 12 -6.77 12.09 -0.55
CA LEU A 12 -6.74 12.21 -2.01
C LEU A 12 -7.29 10.94 -2.67
N VAL A 13 -6.76 9.77 -2.29
CA VAL A 13 -7.17 8.49 -2.88
C VAL A 13 -8.67 8.28 -2.72
N ARG A 14 -9.22 8.50 -1.52
CA ARG A 14 -10.66 8.38 -1.27
C ARG A 14 -11.49 9.34 -2.10
N SER A 15 -11.09 10.61 -2.16
CA SER A 15 -11.83 11.63 -2.92
C SER A 15 -11.93 11.29 -4.41
N VAL A 16 -10.90 10.62 -4.96
CA VAL A 16 -10.88 10.18 -6.35
C VAL A 16 -11.64 8.86 -6.51
N ALA A 17 -11.39 7.88 -5.64
CA ALA A 17 -12.03 6.56 -5.69
C ALA A 17 -13.56 6.65 -5.58
N ASP A 18 -14.07 7.49 -4.68
CA ASP A 18 -15.51 7.70 -4.48
C ASP A 18 -16.20 8.35 -5.68
N GLY A 19 -15.45 9.04 -6.55
CA GLY A 19 -15.96 9.76 -7.73
C GLY A 19 -15.84 9.00 -9.05
N LEU A 20 -15.18 7.84 -9.08
CA LEU A 20 -14.92 7.08 -10.29
C LEU A 20 -15.72 5.78 -10.34
N THR A 21 -16.18 5.43 -11.54
CA THR A 21 -16.81 4.13 -11.82
C THR A 21 -15.80 3.09 -12.32
N VAL A 22 -14.57 3.51 -12.63
CA VAL A 22 -13.48 2.63 -13.08
C VAL A 22 -12.55 2.29 -11.92
N PRO A 23 -11.91 1.10 -11.92
CA PRO A 23 -10.98 0.72 -10.87
C PRO A 23 -9.80 1.68 -10.74
N LEU A 24 -9.41 1.96 -9.49
CA LEU A 24 -8.29 2.82 -9.14
C LEU A 24 -7.18 2.03 -8.43
N ILE A 25 -5.96 2.16 -8.94
CA ILE A 25 -4.74 1.65 -8.29
C ILE A 25 -4.05 2.81 -7.57
N ALA A 26 -3.92 2.73 -6.25
CA ALA A 26 -3.13 3.69 -5.50
C ALA A 26 -1.64 3.30 -5.58
N CYS A 27 -0.80 4.18 -6.12
CA CYS A 27 0.62 3.93 -6.32
C CYS A 27 1.51 4.91 -5.56
N GLY A 28 2.46 4.38 -4.79
CA GLY A 28 3.54 5.14 -4.19
C GLY A 28 3.24 5.74 -2.81
N GLY A 29 4.22 5.60 -1.91
CA GLY A 29 4.21 6.19 -0.56
C GLY A 29 4.14 5.22 0.61
N ALA A 30 3.82 3.94 0.38
CA ALA A 30 3.80 2.91 1.42
C ALA A 30 5.14 2.80 2.16
N ARG A 31 5.08 2.76 3.48
CA ARG A 31 6.21 2.44 4.37
C ARG A 31 6.24 0.96 4.73
N ASP A 32 5.07 0.41 5.02
CA ASP A 32 4.87 -0.94 5.56
C ASP A 32 3.58 -1.56 4.98
N ALA A 33 3.39 -2.86 5.22
CA ALA A 33 2.23 -3.59 4.69
C ALA A 33 0.90 -3.05 5.25
N ALA A 34 0.90 -2.39 6.41
CA ALA A 34 -0.30 -1.79 6.97
C ALA A 34 -0.77 -0.61 6.11
N ASP A 35 0.14 0.18 5.52
CA ASP A 35 -0.23 1.23 4.58
C ASP A 35 -0.97 0.69 3.34
N LEU A 36 -0.65 -0.52 2.89
CA LEU A 36 -1.40 -1.20 1.81
C LEU A 36 -2.84 -1.48 2.27
N GLY A 37 -3.01 -2.04 3.47
CA GLY A 37 -4.34 -2.30 4.03
C GLY A 37 -5.15 -1.01 4.19
N ARG A 38 -4.53 0.05 4.69
CA ARG A 38 -5.19 1.35 4.88
C ARG A 38 -5.65 1.98 3.57
N VAL A 39 -4.85 1.91 2.50
CA VAL A 39 -5.28 2.50 1.22
C VAL A 39 -6.41 1.72 0.55
N LEU A 40 -6.47 0.40 0.76
CA LEU A 40 -7.57 -0.44 0.31
C LEU A 40 -8.86 -0.17 1.11
N HIS A 41 -8.77 -0.13 2.45
CA HIS A 41 -9.95 -0.06 3.34
C HIS A 41 -10.39 1.37 3.66
N GLU A 42 -9.47 2.27 4.03
CA GLU A 42 -9.80 3.67 4.36
C GLU A 42 -9.77 4.58 3.11
N GLY A 43 -8.87 4.27 2.18
CA GLY A 43 -8.69 5.02 0.94
C GLY A 43 -9.65 4.61 -0.19
N HIS A 44 -10.33 3.47 -0.05
CA HIS A 44 -11.23 2.90 -1.08
C HIS A 44 -10.53 2.59 -2.42
N ALA A 45 -9.20 2.43 -2.42
CA ALA A 45 -8.51 1.98 -3.62
C ALA A 45 -8.90 0.52 -3.94
N HIS A 46 -9.01 0.21 -5.23
CA HIS A 46 -9.32 -1.15 -5.68
C HIS A 46 -8.08 -2.04 -5.67
N ALA A 47 -6.90 -1.44 -5.81
CA ALA A 47 -5.61 -2.10 -5.66
C ALA A 47 -4.55 -1.11 -5.16
N ALA A 48 -3.47 -1.63 -4.62
CA ALA A 48 -2.33 -0.86 -4.12
C ALA A 48 -1.04 -1.33 -4.80
N ALA A 49 -0.17 -0.37 -5.11
CA ALA A 49 1.18 -0.61 -5.62
C ALA A 49 2.20 0.15 -4.77
N ALA A 50 3.33 -0.51 -4.50
CA ALA A 50 4.45 0.04 -3.76
C ALA A 50 5.77 -0.46 -4.36
N GLY A 51 6.80 0.38 -4.36
CA GLY A 51 8.16 -0.02 -4.73
C GLY A 51 9.08 -0.03 -3.50
N SER A 52 9.20 1.12 -2.85
CA SER A 52 10.10 1.32 -1.71
C SER A 52 9.91 0.34 -0.56
N LEU A 53 8.66 -0.09 -0.30
CA LEU A 53 8.33 -1.12 0.70
C LEU A 53 9.03 -2.46 0.44
N PHE A 54 9.07 -2.90 -0.82
CA PHE A 54 9.66 -4.17 -1.19
C PHE A 54 11.18 -4.09 -1.39
N VAL A 55 11.70 -2.92 -1.76
CA VAL A 55 13.11 -2.74 -2.15
C VAL A 55 14.00 -2.34 -0.97
N TYR A 56 13.49 -1.52 -0.04
CA TYR A 56 14.29 -1.01 1.07
C TYR A 56 14.00 -1.74 2.37
N PHE A 57 15.06 -2.17 3.05
CA PHE A 57 14.99 -2.89 4.32
C PHE A 57 15.79 -2.21 5.43
N GLY A 58 15.20 -2.17 6.62
CA GLY A 58 15.84 -1.67 7.84
C GLY A 58 16.07 -0.14 7.87
N PRO A 59 16.62 0.37 8.99
CA PRO A 59 16.79 1.81 9.21
C PRO A 59 17.76 2.48 8.23
N LEU A 60 18.71 1.71 7.70
CA LEU A 60 19.70 2.18 6.73
C LEU A 60 19.20 2.14 5.28
N LYS A 61 17.94 1.72 5.04
CA LYS A 61 17.37 1.55 3.70
C LYS A 61 18.28 0.74 2.78
N ALA A 62 18.79 -0.38 3.30
CA ALA A 62 19.57 -1.30 2.49
C ALA A 62 18.71 -1.84 1.35
N VAL A 63 19.31 -2.02 0.16
CA VAL A 63 18.60 -2.60 -0.99
C VAL A 63 18.54 -4.11 -0.77
N LEU A 64 17.39 -4.59 -0.34
CA LEU A 64 17.11 -6.00 -0.11
C LEU A 64 15.65 -6.25 -0.47
N ILE A 65 15.44 -7.09 -1.48
CA ILE A 65 14.08 -7.50 -1.86
C ILE A 65 13.49 -8.29 -0.70
N ASN A 66 12.46 -7.72 -0.09
CA ASN A 66 11.70 -8.34 0.98
C ASN A 66 10.21 -8.27 0.63
N VAL A 67 9.46 -9.30 1.00
CA VAL A 67 8.02 -9.37 0.76
C VAL A 67 7.36 -9.78 2.07
N PRO A 68 6.29 -9.10 2.50
CA PRO A 68 5.52 -9.53 3.67
C PRO A 68 5.04 -10.97 3.51
N SER A 69 5.00 -11.70 4.62
CA SER A 69 4.45 -13.07 4.61
C SER A 69 2.97 -13.04 4.25
N GLU A 70 2.47 -14.12 3.65
CA GLU A 70 1.03 -14.24 3.34
C GLU A 70 0.17 -14.12 4.62
N GLU A 71 0.61 -14.70 5.73
CA GLU A 71 -0.05 -14.56 7.04
C GLU A 71 -0.18 -13.10 7.49
N GLU A 72 0.87 -12.30 7.28
CA GLU A 72 0.85 -10.87 7.57
C GLU A 72 -0.11 -10.12 6.66
N LEU A 73 -0.09 -10.41 5.35
CA LEU A 73 -1.00 -9.80 4.37
C LEU A 73 -2.47 -10.12 4.67
N CYS A 74 -2.77 -11.36 5.07
CA CYS A 74 -4.10 -11.77 5.52
C CYS A 74 -4.54 -11.00 6.76
N ARG A 75 -3.66 -10.90 7.77
CA ARG A 75 -3.95 -10.21 9.02
C ARG A 75 -4.24 -8.72 8.82
N LEU A 76 -3.55 -8.09 7.86
CA LEU A 76 -3.73 -6.68 7.52
C LEU A 76 -4.86 -6.44 6.52
N GLY A 77 -5.57 -7.50 6.10
CA GLY A 77 -6.67 -7.42 5.13
C GLY A 77 -6.21 -6.98 3.74
N VAL A 78 -4.93 -7.14 3.41
CA VAL A 78 -4.37 -6.83 2.08
C VAL A 78 -4.65 -7.97 1.10
N TYR A 79 -4.69 -9.20 1.61
CA TYR A 79 -4.91 -10.40 0.82
C TYR A 79 -5.94 -11.30 1.52
N GLN A 80 -6.76 -11.98 0.72
CA GLN A 80 -7.69 -13.01 1.19
C GLN A 80 -7.49 -14.27 0.34
N PRO A 81 -7.06 -15.39 0.95
CA PRO A 81 -6.91 -16.64 0.22
C PRO A 81 -8.28 -17.15 -0.25
N ARG A 82 -8.28 -17.84 -1.40
CA ARG A 82 -9.47 -18.47 -1.99
C ARG A 82 -9.79 -19.81 -1.35
#